data_AF-A0A485LZS8-F1
#
_entry.id   AF-A0A485LZS8-F1
#
_cell.length_a   1.000
_cell.length_b   1.000
_cell.length_c   1.000
_cell.angle_alpha   90.00
_cell.angle_beta   90.00
_cell.angle_gamma   90.00
#
_symmetry.space_group_name_H-M   'P 1'
#
loop_
_entity.id
_entity.type
_entity.pdbx_description
1 polymer ?
#
loop_
_entity_poly.entity_id
_entity_poly.type
_entity_poly.pdbx_seq_one_letter_code
_entity_poly.pdbx_strand_id
1 'polypeptide(L)'
;MARTLLKIWQATGEAKYLDRITRIARHFQEHLTLAADCYVWNYWYGHGYNGWSVEQQVSDNTPSYGGYKKYEDFRHGAVAADFVVLAYQAGIAFTEDVHIYRFARTLENNLIRGDGGINEFVSGLSADGGSSMEKGNNSILIGLWMRYHRVAPSLFDNTCQQVAGLSTVGAPGLLVVAYLNWASKNRIPKTPGSYPQNN
;
A
#
# COMPACT_ATOMS: atom_id res chain seq x y z
N MET A 1 -4.81 7.44 -10.10
CA MET A 1 -4.47 8.00 -11.43
C MET A 1 -3.16 7.46 -12.00
N ALA A 2 -2.06 7.41 -11.23
CA ALA A 2 -0.74 7.00 -11.72
C ALA A 2 -0.69 5.63 -12.42
N ARG A 3 -1.34 4.61 -11.83
CA ARG A 3 -1.47 3.26 -12.43
C ARG A 3 -2.12 3.30 -13.82
N THR A 4 -3.17 4.08 -13.99
CA THR A 4 -3.88 4.25 -15.27
C THR A 4 -2.98 4.90 -16.32
N LEU A 5 -2.28 5.97 -15.96
CA LEU A 5 -1.34 6.64 -16.87
C LEU A 5 -0.24 5.67 -17.33
N LEU A 6 0.30 4.85 -16.42
CA LEU A 6 1.27 3.81 -16.76
C LEU A 6 0.72 2.81 -17.77
N LYS A 7 -0.53 2.36 -17.61
CA LYS A 7 -1.16 1.46 -18.57
C LYS A 7 -1.42 2.10 -19.93
N ILE A 8 -1.77 3.39 -19.96
CA ILE A 8 -1.91 4.12 -21.23
C ILE A 8 -0.55 4.24 -21.93
N TRP A 9 0.50 4.64 -21.20
CA TRP A 9 1.85 4.69 -21.78
C TRP A 9 2.30 3.33 -22.33
N GLN A 10 2.09 2.24 -21.58
CA GLN A 10 2.43 0.89 -22.05
C GLN A 10 1.67 0.48 -23.32
N ALA A 11 0.45 0.99 -23.50
CA ALA A 11 -0.37 0.68 -24.68
C ALA A 11 -0.06 1.58 -25.89
N THR A 12 0.30 2.86 -25.67
CA THR A 12 0.43 3.84 -26.77
C THR A 12 1.87 4.26 -27.07
N GLY A 13 2.79 4.11 -26.13
CA GLY A 13 4.17 4.61 -26.24
C GLY A 13 4.32 6.13 -26.17
N GLU A 14 3.24 6.89 -25.97
CA GLU A 14 3.30 8.35 -26.01
C GLU A 14 4.10 8.95 -24.83
N ALA A 15 5.15 9.71 -25.15
CA ALA A 15 6.10 10.27 -24.19
C ALA A 15 5.46 11.16 -23.10
N LYS A 16 4.36 11.84 -23.41
CA LYS A 16 3.65 12.72 -22.45
C LYS A 16 3.14 11.95 -21.23
N TYR A 17 2.78 10.68 -21.39
CA TYR A 17 2.34 9.84 -20.26
C TYR A 17 3.54 9.39 -19.43
N LEU A 18 4.64 8.98 -20.08
CA LEU A 18 5.89 8.61 -19.39
C LEU A 18 6.46 9.76 -18.55
N ASP A 19 6.51 10.97 -19.09
CA ASP A 19 6.95 12.16 -18.36
C ASP A 19 6.09 12.38 -17.11
N ARG A 20 4.75 12.35 -17.25
CA ARG A 20 3.84 12.50 -16.11
C ARG A 20 4.03 11.43 -15.04
N ILE A 21 4.15 10.16 -15.43
CA ILE A 21 4.34 9.05 -14.48
C ILE A 21 5.68 9.19 -13.76
N THR A 22 6.74 9.56 -14.49
CA THR A 22 8.08 9.75 -13.91
C THR A 22 8.07 10.86 -12.87
N ARG A 23 7.39 11.98 -13.15
CA ARG A 23 7.22 13.08 -12.18
C ARG A 23 6.41 12.65 -10.96
N ILE A 24 5.31 11.91 -11.15
CA ILE A 24 4.50 11.39 -10.04
C ILE A 24 5.31 10.42 -9.19
N ALA A 25 6.07 9.52 -9.81
CA ALA A 25 6.88 8.53 -9.11
C ALA A 25 7.98 9.19 -8.27
N ARG A 26 8.72 10.15 -8.85
CA ARG A 26 9.75 10.91 -8.14
C ARG A 26 9.16 11.75 -7.02
N HIS A 27 8.05 12.45 -7.29
CA HIS A 27 7.37 13.23 -6.27
C HIS A 27 6.92 12.36 -5.09
N PHE A 28 6.34 11.18 -5.36
CA PHE A 28 5.96 10.26 -4.30
C PHE A 28 7.18 9.76 -3.52
N GLN A 29 8.25 9.37 -4.22
CA GLN A 29 9.52 8.93 -3.61
C GLN A 29 10.12 10.00 -2.67
N GLU A 30 10.10 11.27 -3.06
CA GLU A 30 10.59 12.41 -2.26
C GLU A 30 9.78 12.63 -0.97
N HIS A 31 8.54 12.14 -0.91
CA HIS A 31 7.66 12.29 0.24
C HIS A 31 7.56 11.02 1.09
N LEU A 32 8.33 9.97 0.75
CA LEU A 32 8.49 8.82 1.62
C LEU A 32 9.44 9.16 2.77
N THR A 33 8.99 8.93 4.00
CA THR A 33 9.83 9.01 5.19
C THR A 33 10.31 7.61 5.55
N LEU A 34 11.62 7.46 5.75
CA LEU A 34 12.21 6.23 6.26
C LEU A 34 12.14 6.24 7.79
N ALA A 35 11.34 5.35 8.37
CA ALA A 35 11.25 5.12 9.80
C ALA A 35 11.81 3.73 10.11
N ALA A 36 13.02 3.67 10.66
CA ALA A 36 13.84 2.46 10.71
C ALA A 36 14.04 1.85 9.30
N ASP A 37 13.45 0.68 9.03
CA ASP A 37 13.48 0.00 7.73
C ASP A 37 12.13 0.04 6.99
N CYS A 38 11.14 0.75 7.53
CA CYS A 38 9.81 0.90 6.95
C CYS A 38 9.67 2.23 6.22
N TYR A 39 8.93 2.24 5.11
CA TYR A 39 8.43 3.49 4.55
C TYR A 39 7.09 3.90 5.17
N VAL A 40 7.02 5.16 5.59
CA VAL A 40 5.79 5.80 6.07
C VAL A 40 5.59 7.10 5.31
N TRP A 41 4.34 7.49 5.08
CA TRP A 41 4.02 8.73 4.38
C TRP A 41 2.65 9.28 4.79
N ASN A 42 2.46 10.58 4.59
CA ASN A 42 1.21 11.28 4.87
C ASN A 42 0.22 11.10 3.72
N TYR A 43 -1.07 11.07 4.03
CA TYR A 43 -2.12 10.99 3.01
C TYR A 43 -2.11 12.22 2.08
N TRP A 44 -1.79 13.39 2.63
CA TRP A 44 -1.61 14.63 1.86
C TRP A 44 -0.21 15.21 2.02
N TYR A 45 0.16 16.03 1.05
CA TYR A 45 1.35 16.90 1.03
C TYR A 45 0.94 18.35 0.73
N GLY A 46 1.89 19.28 0.87
CA GLY A 46 1.67 20.69 0.50
C GLY A 46 0.44 21.30 1.17
N HIS A 47 -0.44 21.96 0.40
CA HIS A 47 -1.68 22.56 0.90
C HIS A 47 -2.65 21.55 1.52
N GLY A 48 -2.75 20.32 1.00
CA GLY A 48 -3.58 19.28 1.60
C GLY A 48 -3.09 18.90 3.00
N TYR A 49 -1.76 18.93 3.22
CA TYR A 49 -1.19 18.69 4.54
C TYR A 49 -1.29 19.94 5.43
N ASN A 50 -0.86 21.10 4.95
CA ASN A 50 -0.73 22.33 5.73
C ASN A 50 -2.04 23.07 5.98
N GLY A 51 -3.04 22.84 5.15
CA GLY A 51 -4.20 23.69 5.09
C GLY A 51 -3.93 25.00 4.35
N TRP A 52 -4.97 25.80 4.26
CA TRP A 52 -4.91 27.15 3.75
C TRP A 52 -6.04 28.01 4.32
N SER A 53 -5.81 29.32 4.37
CA SER A 53 -6.81 30.33 4.74
C SER A 53 -7.49 30.93 3.51
N VAL A 54 -8.56 31.68 3.74
CA VAL A 54 -9.32 32.37 2.68
C VAL A 54 -8.42 33.36 1.93
N GLU A 55 -7.55 34.07 2.63
CA GLU A 55 -6.68 35.11 2.07
C GLU A 55 -5.66 34.53 1.09
N GLN A 56 -5.32 33.25 1.21
CA GLN A 56 -4.38 32.57 0.31
C GLN A 56 -4.99 32.19 -1.03
N GLN A 57 -6.33 32.25 -1.18
CA GLN A 57 -7.05 32.04 -2.45
C GLN A 57 -6.65 30.74 -3.19
N VAL A 58 -6.45 29.65 -2.43
CA VAL A 58 -5.99 28.35 -2.98
C VAL A 58 -7.10 27.60 -3.70
N SER A 59 -8.36 27.76 -3.29
CA SER A 59 -9.51 27.06 -3.88
C SER A 59 -10.79 27.88 -3.75
N ASP A 60 -11.51 28.03 -4.86
CA ASP A 60 -12.83 28.68 -4.88
C ASP A 60 -13.90 27.83 -4.17
N ASN A 61 -13.82 26.50 -4.31
CA ASN A 61 -14.80 25.55 -3.77
C ASN A 61 -14.56 25.20 -2.30
N THR A 62 -13.34 25.39 -1.82
CA THR A 62 -12.96 25.17 -0.42
C THR A 62 -12.11 26.34 0.04
N PRO A 63 -12.74 27.50 0.35
CA PRO A 63 -11.99 28.73 0.62
C PRO A 63 -11.01 28.64 1.78
N SER A 64 -11.26 27.76 2.74
CA SER A 64 -10.29 27.43 3.80
C SER A 64 -10.31 25.94 4.12
N TYR A 65 -9.17 25.42 4.56
CA TYR A 65 -9.03 24.03 4.97
C TYR A 65 -7.97 23.94 6.07
N GLY A 66 -8.24 23.19 7.14
CA GLY A 66 -7.30 23.03 8.26
C GLY A 66 -6.09 22.12 7.96
N GLY A 67 -6.05 21.51 6.78
CA GLY A 67 -5.06 20.49 6.45
C GLY A 67 -5.39 19.14 7.10
N TYR A 68 -4.76 18.09 6.59
CA TYR A 68 -4.92 16.74 7.13
C TYR A 68 -3.55 16.10 7.33
N LYS A 69 -3.26 15.88 8.62
CA LYS A 69 -1.94 15.57 9.14
C LYS A 69 -1.71 14.08 9.39
N LYS A 70 -2.68 13.23 9.06
CA LYS A 70 -2.57 11.80 9.32
C LYS A 70 -1.70 11.13 8.26
N TYR A 71 -1.04 10.06 8.70
CA TYR A 71 -0.42 9.10 7.82
C TYR A 71 -1.45 8.51 6.86
N GLU A 72 -0.98 7.94 5.77
CA GLU A 72 -1.80 7.16 4.85
C GLU A 72 -2.41 5.93 5.56
N ASP A 73 -3.69 5.65 5.33
CA ASP A 73 -4.30 4.40 5.77
C ASP A 73 -3.97 3.24 4.82
N PHE A 74 -4.05 2.00 5.30
CA PHE A 74 -3.64 0.84 4.51
C PHE A 74 -4.48 0.64 3.23
N ARG A 75 -5.72 1.15 3.16
CA ARG A 75 -6.62 0.91 2.02
C ARG A 75 -6.26 1.83 0.87
N HIS A 76 -6.09 3.11 1.14
CA HIS A 76 -5.59 4.05 0.15
C HIS A 76 -4.10 3.81 -0.14
N GLY A 77 -3.32 3.46 0.88
CA GLY A 77 -1.92 3.08 0.75
C GLY A 77 -1.70 1.90 -0.19
N ALA A 78 -2.65 0.96 -0.29
CA ALA A 78 -2.59 -0.13 -1.27
C ALA A 78 -2.50 0.38 -2.72
N VAL A 79 -3.16 1.50 -3.04
CA VAL A 79 -3.12 2.10 -4.38
C VAL A 79 -1.73 2.64 -4.69
N ALA A 80 -1.09 3.29 -3.72
CA ALA A 80 0.27 3.80 -3.83
C ALA A 80 1.30 2.65 -3.90
N ALA A 81 1.17 1.66 -3.02
CA ALA A 81 2.06 0.51 -2.97
C ALA A 81 1.97 -0.35 -4.26
N ASP A 82 0.77 -0.55 -4.82
CA ASP A 82 0.57 -1.21 -6.12
C ASP A 82 1.23 -0.42 -7.25
N PHE A 83 1.13 0.92 -7.24
CA PHE A 83 1.83 1.76 -8.20
C PHE A 83 3.35 1.64 -8.10
N VAL A 84 3.92 1.57 -6.89
CA VAL A 84 5.38 1.39 -6.69
C VAL A 84 5.87 0.10 -7.34
N VAL A 85 5.17 -1.02 -7.16
CA VAL A 85 5.54 -2.28 -7.84
C VAL A 85 5.49 -2.15 -9.35
N LEU A 86 4.42 -1.54 -9.88
CA LEU A 86 4.26 -1.37 -11.33
C LEU A 86 5.31 -0.42 -11.92
N ALA A 87 5.69 0.63 -11.20
CA ALA A 87 6.73 1.57 -11.61
C ALA A 87 8.13 0.92 -11.54
N TYR A 88 8.42 0.16 -10.49
CA TYR A 88 9.64 -0.67 -10.41
C TYR A 88 9.74 -1.63 -11.60
N GLN A 89 8.67 -2.38 -11.92
CA GLN A 89 8.64 -3.30 -13.06
C GLN A 89 8.85 -2.60 -14.41
N ALA A 90 8.53 -1.31 -14.49
CA ALA A 90 8.76 -0.49 -15.67
C ALA A 90 10.13 0.23 -15.67
N GLY A 91 10.97 0.03 -14.64
CA GLY A 91 12.26 0.72 -14.49
C GLY A 91 12.15 2.19 -14.12
N ILE A 92 11.05 2.61 -13.48
CA ILE A 92 10.76 4.02 -13.17
C ILE A 92 10.90 4.27 -11.67
N ALA A 93 11.92 5.07 -11.29
CA ALA A 93 12.17 5.66 -9.96
C ALA A 93 12.39 4.69 -8.77
N PHE A 94 11.88 3.46 -8.83
CA PHE A 94 11.93 2.50 -7.75
C PHE A 94 12.78 1.28 -8.12
N THR A 95 13.37 0.67 -7.09
CA THR A 95 14.26 -0.48 -7.19
C THR A 95 13.84 -1.54 -6.17
N GLU A 96 14.18 -2.81 -6.43
CA GLU A 96 13.80 -3.90 -5.54
C GLU A 96 14.53 -3.85 -4.20
N ASP A 97 15.86 -3.77 -4.27
CA ASP A 97 16.82 -3.78 -3.17
C ASP A 97 16.54 -2.72 -2.09
N VAL A 98 16.01 -1.57 -2.49
CA VAL A 98 15.67 -0.48 -1.58
C VAL A 98 14.17 -0.38 -1.39
N HIS A 99 13.42 -0.15 -2.46
CA HIS A 99 12.06 0.36 -2.33
C HIS A 99 11.07 -0.75 -2.05
N ILE A 100 11.13 -1.84 -2.81
CA ILE A 100 10.20 -2.96 -2.64
C ILE A 100 10.35 -3.58 -1.26
N TYR A 101 11.58 -3.77 -0.78
CA TYR A 101 11.82 -4.26 0.58
C TYR A 101 11.32 -3.33 1.68
N ARG A 102 11.50 -2.00 1.55
CA ARG A 102 11.01 -1.06 2.58
C ARG A 102 9.48 -0.99 2.67
N PHE A 103 8.77 -1.08 1.54
CA PHE A 103 7.30 -1.23 1.54
C PHE A 103 6.87 -2.59 2.12
N ALA A 104 7.62 -3.66 1.85
CA ALA A 104 7.39 -4.96 2.48
C ALA A 104 7.55 -4.90 4.00
N ARG A 105 8.56 -4.16 4.50
CA ARG A 105 8.74 -3.93 5.93
C ARG A 105 7.61 -3.10 6.54
N THR A 106 7.06 -2.13 5.82
CA THR A 106 5.84 -1.43 6.25
C THR A 106 4.69 -2.42 6.46
N LEU A 107 4.52 -3.40 5.56
CA LEU A 107 3.50 -4.43 5.74
C LEU A 107 3.75 -5.30 6.97
N GLU A 108 4.95 -5.85 7.11
CA GLU A 108 5.26 -6.84 8.15
C GLU A 108 5.40 -6.24 9.54
N ASN A 109 5.96 -5.04 9.65
CA ASN A 109 6.31 -4.44 10.94
C ASN A 109 5.24 -3.43 11.41
N ASN A 110 4.56 -2.75 10.48
CA ASN A 110 3.62 -1.69 10.84
C ASN A 110 2.16 -2.06 10.62
N LEU A 111 1.82 -2.74 9.52
CA LEU A 111 0.42 -3.00 9.17
C LEU A 111 -0.12 -4.31 9.75
N ILE A 112 0.61 -5.42 9.59
CA ILE A 112 0.19 -6.74 10.07
C ILE A 112 0.71 -6.92 11.50
N ARG A 113 -0.21 -7.07 12.44
CA ARG A 113 0.10 -7.31 13.85
C ARG A 113 0.41 -8.78 14.12
N GLY A 114 1.11 -9.04 15.22
CA GLY A 114 1.42 -10.40 15.67
C GLY A 114 0.19 -11.25 16.01
N ASP A 115 -0.96 -10.63 16.32
CA ASP A 115 -2.25 -11.31 16.53
C ASP A 115 -3.07 -11.48 15.24
N GLY A 116 -2.50 -11.12 14.09
CA GLY A 116 -3.15 -11.16 12.78
C GLY A 116 -4.07 -9.97 12.49
N GLY A 117 -4.23 -9.04 13.43
CA GLY A 117 -4.97 -7.79 13.19
C GLY A 117 -4.26 -6.84 12.21
N ILE A 118 -5.01 -5.89 11.66
CA ILE A 118 -4.49 -4.87 10.74
C ILE A 118 -4.51 -3.50 11.42
N ASN A 119 -3.37 -2.81 11.43
CA ASN A 119 -3.30 -1.41 11.84
C ASN A 119 -3.85 -0.50 10.73
N GLU A 120 -4.51 0.57 11.14
CA GLU A 120 -5.15 1.52 10.22
C GLU A 120 -4.12 2.25 9.34
N PHE A 121 -3.03 2.76 9.91
CA PHE A 121 -2.08 3.62 9.20
C PHE A 121 -0.75 2.92 8.90
N VAL A 122 -0.11 3.33 7.80
CA VAL A 122 1.19 2.80 7.35
C VAL A 122 2.33 3.02 8.36
N SER A 123 2.15 3.95 9.30
CA SER A 123 3.08 4.15 10.42
C SER A 123 2.95 3.12 11.54
N GLY A 124 1.90 2.29 11.51
CA GLY A 124 1.54 1.39 12.62
C GLY A 124 0.94 2.12 13.82
N LEU A 125 0.96 3.45 13.81
CA LEU A 125 0.24 4.28 14.76
C LEU A 125 -1.25 4.26 14.41
N SER A 126 -2.08 4.47 15.40
CA SER A 126 -3.51 4.72 15.25
C SER A 126 -3.86 6.18 14.99
N ALA A 127 -5.12 6.42 14.63
CA ALA A 127 -5.70 7.76 14.38
C ALA A 127 -5.45 8.78 15.50
N ASP A 128 -5.38 8.32 16.75
CA ASP A 128 -5.37 9.16 17.96
C ASP A 128 -4.14 8.88 18.86
N GLY A 129 -3.13 8.15 18.36
CA GLY A 129 -1.99 7.67 19.16
C GLY A 129 -2.23 6.42 20.04
N GLY A 130 -3.45 5.87 20.13
CA GLY A 130 -3.73 4.49 20.60
C GLY A 130 -4.45 3.58 19.59
N SER A 131 -4.01 2.31 19.40
CA SER A 131 -4.43 1.34 18.35
C SER A 131 -5.93 1.39 17.98
N SER A 132 -6.30 2.08 16.89
CA SER A 132 -7.66 2.07 16.35
C SER A 132 -7.83 0.77 15.54
N MET A 133 -8.65 -0.12 16.08
CA MET A 133 -8.91 -1.44 15.51
C MET A 133 -9.92 -1.36 14.35
N GLU A 134 -9.54 -1.81 13.16
CA GLU A 134 -10.55 -2.37 12.26
C GLU A 134 -10.73 -3.86 12.59
N LYS A 135 -11.77 -4.18 13.38
CA LYS A 135 -12.31 -5.54 13.45
C LYS A 135 -13.52 -5.60 12.51
N GLY A 136 -13.44 -6.44 11.48
CA GLY A 136 -14.55 -6.67 10.54
C GLY A 136 -14.12 -6.72 9.08
N ASN A 137 -15.11 -6.70 8.18
CA ASN A 137 -14.98 -6.94 6.73
C ASN A 137 -13.98 -6.04 5.99
N ASN A 138 -13.51 -4.94 6.55
CA ASN A 138 -12.53 -4.07 5.89
C ASN A 138 -11.09 -4.57 6.01
N SER A 139 -10.77 -5.39 7.03
CA SER A 139 -9.43 -5.97 7.22
C SER A 139 -8.98 -6.83 6.04
N ILE A 140 -9.91 -7.46 5.31
CA ILE A 140 -9.64 -8.20 4.06
C ILE A 140 -8.89 -7.34 3.03
N LEU A 141 -9.08 -6.02 3.04
CA LEU A 141 -8.49 -5.10 2.06
C LEU A 141 -6.97 -5.01 2.19
N ILE A 142 -6.36 -5.57 3.25
CA ILE A 142 -4.91 -5.75 3.32
C ILE A 142 -4.42 -6.58 2.13
N GLY A 143 -5.25 -7.50 1.62
CA GLY A 143 -4.98 -8.28 0.42
C GLY A 143 -4.86 -7.46 -0.86
N LEU A 144 -5.19 -6.16 -0.87
CA LEU A 144 -4.88 -5.27 -2.01
C LEU A 144 -3.37 -5.02 -2.16
N TRP A 145 -2.57 -5.30 -1.13
CA TRP A 145 -1.11 -5.21 -1.15
C TRP A 145 -0.42 -6.48 -1.71
N MET A 146 -1.18 -7.47 -2.20
CA MET A 146 -0.69 -8.83 -2.49
C MET A 146 0.51 -8.90 -3.46
N ARG A 147 0.81 -7.84 -4.22
CA ARG A 147 2.02 -7.80 -5.05
C ARG A 147 3.32 -7.91 -4.25
N TYR A 148 3.30 -7.62 -2.95
CA TYR A 148 4.45 -7.76 -2.06
C TYR A 148 4.62 -9.18 -1.47
N HIS A 149 3.71 -10.12 -1.73
CA HIS A 149 3.71 -11.45 -1.08
C HIS A 149 5.02 -12.25 -1.19
N ARG A 150 5.84 -11.98 -2.21
CA ARG A 150 7.15 -12.64 -2.39
C ARG A 150 8.20 -12.18 -1.38
N VAL A 151 8.13 -10.90 -0.99
CA VAL A 151 9.08 -10.26 -0.06
C VAL A 151 8.49 -10.04 1.34
N ALA A 152 7.16 -10.12 1.47
CA ALA A 152 6.40 -10.13 2.72
C ALA A 152 5.46 -11.36 2.76
N PRO A 153 5.98 -12.58 3.01
CA PRO A 153 5.19 -13.81 2.92
C PRO A 153 4.04 -13.90 3.92
N SER A 154 4.15 -13.21 5.07
CA SER A 154 3.09 -13.11 6.09
C SER A 154 1.78 -12.53 5.55
N LEU A 155 1.86 -11.66 4.52
CA LEU A 155 0.71 -11.03 3.89
C LEU A 155 -0.29 -12.05 3.34
N PHE A 156 0.20 -13.08 2.64
CA PHE A 156 -0.69 -14.08 2.06
C PHE A 156 -1.38 -14.91 3.14
N ASP A 157 -0.62 -15.42 4.11
CA ASP A 157 -1.18 -16.29 5.16
C ASP A 157 -2.18 -15.50 6.02
N ASN A 158 -1.88 -14.24 6.35
CA ASN A 158 -2.82 -13.36 7.05
C ASN A 158 -4.08 -13.10 6.22
N THR A 159 -3.94 -12.76 4.94
CA THR A 159 -5.10 -12.48 4.06
C THR A 159 -5.98 -13.74 3.92
N CYS A 160 -5.40 -14.94 3.84
CA CYS A 160 -6.17 -16.19 3.85
C CYS A 160 -6.99 -16.35 5.13
N GLN A 161 -6.42 -16.03 6.30
CA GLN A 161 -7.14 -16.07 7.58
C GLN A 161 -8.31 -15.07 7.59
N GLN A 162 -8.12 -13.85 7.08
CA GLN A 162 -9.18 -12.84 6.98
C GLN A 162 -10.34 -13.31 6.08
N VAL A 163 -10.04 -14.02 4.99
CA VAL A 163 -11.05 -14.51 4.03
C VAL A 163 -11.76 -15.78 4.49
N ALA A 164 -11.10 -16.64 5.27
CA ALA A 164 -11.63 -17.97 5.62
C ALA A 164 -12.98 -17.94 6.36
N GLY A 165 -13.28 -16.86 7.10
CA GLY A 165 -14.54 -16.68 7.81
C GLY A 165 -15.66 -16.03 6.99
N LEU A 166 -15.42 -15.68 5.72
CA LEU A 166 -16.34 -14.87 4.91
C LEU A 166 -17.05 -15.71 3.85
N SER A 167 -18.37 -15.67 3.83
CA SER A 167 -19.21 -16.30 2.80
C SER A 167 -19.54 -15.35 1.65
N THR A 168 -19.43 -14.04 1.86
CA THR A 168 -19.61 -13.01 0.84
C THR A 168 -18.62 -11.88 1.05
N VAL A 169 -18.29 -11.18 -0.03
CA VAL A 169 -17.42 -10.00 -0.01
C VAL A 169 -17.95 -8.95 -0.97
N GLY A 170 -17.72 -7.67 -0.67
CA GLY A 170 -17.98 -6.57 -1.60
C GLY A 170 -17.02 -6.58 -2.81
N ALA A 171 -17.24 -5.68 -3.77
CA ALA A 171 -16.42 -5.62 -4.99
C ALA A 171 -14.90 -5.51 -4.72
N PRO A 172 -14.40 -4.70 -3.75
CA PRO A 172 -12.98 -4.69 -3.42
C PRO A 172 -12.47 -6.02 -2.84
N GLY A 173 -13.31 -6.75 -2.09
CA GLY A 173 -12.97 -8.07 -1.57
C GLY A 173 -12.91 -9.15 -2.66
N LEU A 174 -13.74 -9.05 -3.71
CA LEU A 174 -13.60 -9.92 -4.89
C LEU A 174 -12.23 -9.73 -5.57
N LEU A 175 -11.74 -8.49 -5.63
CA LEU A 175 -10.38 -8.21 -6.13
C LEU A 175 -9.31 -8.83 -5.22
N VAL A 176 -9.49 -8.80 -3.90
CA VAL A 176 -8.59 -9.50 -2.96
C VAL A 176 -8.58 -11.00 -3.22
N VAL A 177 -9.74 -11.65 -3.40
CA VAL A 177 -9.82 -13.08 -3.73
C VAL A 177 -9.10 -13.39 -5.05
N ALA A 178 -9.24 -12.53 -6.06
CA ALA A 178 -8.49 -12.67 -7.31
C ALA A 178 -6.97 -12.57 -7.09
N TYR A 179 -6.53 -11.62 -6.26
CA TYR A 179 -5.12 -11.49 -5.90
C TYR A 179 -4.58 -12.69 -5.10
N LEU A 180 -5.37 -13.26 -4.19
CA LEU A 180 -5.01 -14.49 -3.48
C LEU A 180 -4.82 -15.66 -4.45
N ASN A 181 -5.74 -15.86 -5.39
CA ASN A 181 -5.61 -16.90 -6.40
C ASN A 181 -4.36 -16.68 -7.28
N TRP A 182 -4.10 -15.44 -7.67
CA TRP A 182 -2.87 -15.09 -8.41
C TRP A 182 -1.62 -15.38 -7.58
N ALA A 183 -1.56 -14.92 -6.33
CA ALA A 183 -0.40 -15.12 -5.46
C ALA A 183 -0.16 -16.60 -5.13
N SER A 184 -1.23 -17.39 -4.94
CA SER A 184 -1.12 -18.84 -4.72
C SER A 184 -0.38 -19.54 -5.87
N LYS A 185 -0.66 -19.14 -7.12
CA LYS A 185 0.03 -19.66 -8.32
C LYS A 185 1.47 -19.14 -8.47
N ASN A 186 1.82 -18.02 -7.84
CA ASN A 186 3.11 -17.34 -7.99
C ASN A 186 3.99 -17.43 -6.73
N ARG A 187 3.56 -18.20 -5.73
CA ARG A 187 4.36 -18.47 -4.54
C ARG A 187 5.60 -19.27 -4.91
N ILE A 188 6.72 -18.90 -4.30
CA ILE A 188 7.89 -19.77 -4.28
C ILE A 188 7.46 -21.02 -3.49
N PRO A 189 7.55 -22.24 -4.07
CA PRO A 189 7.22 -23.45 -3.34
C PRO A 189 8.00 -23.49 -2.03
N LYS A 190 7.32 -23.69 -0.89
CA LYS A 190 8.03 -24.11 0.33
C LYS A 190 8.72 -25.42 -0.03
N THR A 191 10.05 -25.46 0.00
CA THR A 191 10.79 -26.71 -0.20
C THR A 191 10.21 -27.75 0.76
N PRO A 192 9.71 -28.90 0.28
CA PRO A 192 9.22 -29.93 1.19
C PRO A 192 10.44 -30.52 1.92
N GLY A 193 10.67 -30.10 3.17
CA GLY A 193 11.89 -30.53 3.88
C GLY A 193 12.15 -29.99 5.28
N SER A 194 11.17 -29.44 6.00
CA SER A 194 11.36 -29.14 7.44
C SER A 194 10.07 -29.40 8.22
N TYR A 195 9.70 -30.67 8.31
CA TYR A 195 9.01 -31.12 9.51
C TYR A 195 10.07 -31.31 10.60
N PRO A 196 9.93 -30.73 11.80
CA PRO A 196 10.74 -31.14 12.92
C PRO A 196 10.49 -32.62 13.18
N GLN A 197 11.55 -33.43 13.13
CA GLN A 197 11.48 -34.77 13.69
C GLN A 197 11.38 -34.60 15.21
N ASN A 198 10.24 -35.01 15.76
CA ASN A 198 10.12 -35.21 17.19
C ASN A 198 11.06 -36.35 17.57
N ASN A 199 12.12 -36.04 18.31
CA ASN A 199 12.83 -36.99 19.16
C ASN A 199 12.26 -36.92 20.58
#